data_AF-A0A2E3I0B8-F1
#
_entry.id   AF-A0A2E3I0B8-F1
#
_cell.length_a   1.000
_cell.length_b   1.000
_cell.length_c   1.000
_cell.angle_alpha   90.00
_cell.angle_beta   90.00
_cell.angle_gamma   90.00
#
_symmetry.space_group_name_H-M   'P 1'
#
loop_
_entity.id
_entity.type
_entity.pdbx_description
1 polymer ?
#
loop_
_entity_poly.entity_id
_entity_poly.type
_entity_poly.pdbx_seq_one_letter_code
_entity_poly.pdbx_strand_id
1 'polypeptide(L)'
;VHTKTQNKFKNELIKTSKLIRKHFDKEPLGFCAPGGFFKGLRGYPEQLRILSEQGHRFVRTDGIGPPDQPMPALFTQPYWHTKDGFPDLLEIPVTGWHCNLLFNTGGQSDGWQPRPGFVDGTILAKLPKTLEEGFQVRRKEFQYAIDNNLVYGPAMHPWSIYRFDPELKHIEWLIEMAKDNNVPIINCRQLYNKHITDDQKNNE
;
A
#
# COMPACT_ATOMS: atom_id res chain seq x y z
N VAL A 1 0.65 2.43 30.16
CA VAL A 1 0.39 3.19 28.91
C VAL A 1 0.11 2.26 27.73
N HIS A 2 0.87 1.18 27.56
CA HIS A 2 0.74 0.20 26.46
C HIS A 2 -0.68 -0.43 26.33
N THR A 3 -1.26 -0.89 27.43
CA THR A 3 -2.61 -1.50 27.48
C THR A 3 -3.74 -0.54 27.09
N LYS A 4 -3.60 0.76 27.39
CA LYS A 4 -4.59 1.77 27.00
C LYS A 4 -4.58 2.01 25.49
N THR A 5 -3.41 2.01 24.85
CA THR A 5 -3.28 2.19 23.40
C THR A 5 -3.77 0.96 22.63
N GLN A 6 -3.45 -0.24 23.10
CA GLN A 6 -3.95 -1.50 22.53
C GLN A 6 -5.47 -1.58 22.58
N ASN A 7 -6.07 -1.20 23.72
CA ASN A 7 -7.52 -1.11 23.84
C ASN A 7 -8.12 -0.10 22.87
N LYS A 8 -7.45 1.03 22.60
CA LYS A 8 -7.91 1.97 21.57
C LYS A 8 -7.89 1.36 20.17
N PHE A 9 -6.79 0.71 19.78
CA PHE A 9 -6.69 0.07 18.46
C PHE A 9 -7.78 -0.99 18.26
N LYS A 10 -7.94 -1.90 19.22
CA LYS A 10 -8.99 -2.92 19.19
C LYS A 10 -10.40 -2.31 19.12
N ASN A 11 -10.66 -1.27 19.91
CA ASN A 11 -11.97 -0.60 19.90
C ASN A 11 -12.26 0.09 18.57
N GLU A 12 -11.27 0.74 17.95
CA GLU A 12 -11.42 1.36 16.63
C GLU A 12 -11.69 0.31 15.54
N LEU A 13 -11.01 -0.84 15.59
CA LEU A 13 -11.29 -1.96 14.68
C LEU A 13 -12.73 -2.47 14.84
N ILE A 14 -13.15 -2.79 16.07
CA ILE A 14 -14.51 -3.27 16.35
C ILE A 14 -15.55 -2.25 15.87
N LYS A 15 -15.35 -0.97 16.17
CA LYS A 15 -16.25 0.10 15.76
C LYS A 15 -16.33 0.20 14.24
N THR A 16 -15.19 0.14 13.56
CA THR A 16 -15.11 0.21 12.09
C THR A 16 -15.80 -0.98 11.45
N SER A 17 -15.53 -2.21 11.90
CA SER A 17 -16.18 -3.42 11.38
C SER A 17 -17.70 -3.38 11.57
N LYS A 18 -18.18 -2.91 12.73
CA LYS A 18 -19.61 -2.71 12.97
C LYS A 18 -20.24 -1.70 12.01
N LEU A 19 -19.55 -0.60 11.71
CA LEU A 19 -20.04 0.40 10.75
C LEU A 19 -20.05 -0.16 9.32
N ILE A 20 -19.00 -0.86 8.90
CA ILE A 20 -18.94 -1.46 7.57
C ILE A 20 -20.08 -2.48 7.41
N ARG A 21 -20.26 -3.37 8.39
CA ARG A 21 -21.37 -4.34 8.36
C ARG A 21 -22.73 -3.65 8.33
N LYS A 22 -22.95 -2.64 9.17
CA LYS A 22 -24.22 -1.90 9.23
C LYS A 22 -24.58 -1.23 7.89
N HIS A 23 -23.60 -0.65 7.22
CA HIS A 23 -23.85 0.19 6.03
C HIS A 23 -23.69 -0.55 4.70
N PHE A 24 -22.92 -1.65 4.67
CA PHE A 24 -22.58 -2.36 3.43
C PHE A 24 -22.87 -3.87 3.48
N ASP A 25 -23.27 -4.41 4.64
CA ASP A 25 -23.48 -5.85 4.85
C ASP A 25 -22.26 -6.70 4.43
N LYS A 26 -21.06 -6.22 4.79
CA LYS A 26 -19.79 -6.89 4.55
C LYS A 26 -18.97 -6.98 5.82
N GLU A 27 -18.27 -8.10 5.98
CA GLU A 27 -17.21 -8.27 6.97
C GLU A 27 -15.88 -7.84 6.36
N PRO A 28 -15.13 -6.91 6.99
CA PRO A 28 -13.86 -6.44 6.45
C PRO A 28 -12.76 -7.50 6.60
N LEU A 29 -12.35 -8.08 5.48
CA LEU A 29 -11.27 -9.08 5.46
C LEU A 29 -9.87 -8.44 5.50
N GLY A 30 -9.76 -7.19 5.04
CA GLY A 30 -8.52 -6.44 4.93
C GLY A 30 -8.40 -5.33 5.97
N PHE A 31 -7.16 -4.98 6.33
CA PHE A 31 -6.84 -3.80 7.13
C PHE A 31 -5.77 -2.94 6.44
N CYS A 32 -5.94 -1.62 6.41
CA CYS A 32 -4.93 -0.69 5.92
C CYS A 32 -4.55 0.26 7.06
N ALA A 33 -3.25 0.38 7.37
CA ALA A 33 -2.80 1.29 8.41
C ALA A 33 -2.87 2.75 7.90
N PRO A 34 -3.17 3.72 8.78
CA PRO A 34 -3.01 5.13 8.45
C PRO A 34 -1.52 5.46 8.26
N GLY A 35 -1.17 6.12 7.15
CA GLY A 35 0.19 6.64 6.90
C GLY A 35 1.23 5.61 6.45
N GLY A 36 1.05 4.33 6.80
CA GLY A 36 2.04 3.27 6.53
C GLY A 36 3.20 3.27 7.52
N PHE A 37 3.90 2.14 7.61
CA PHE A 37 5.04 1.90 8.50
C PHE A 37 6.21 1.29 7.73
N PHE A 38 7.42 1.54 8.21
CA PHE A 38 8.62 0.89 7.67
C PHE A 38 8.64 -0.55 8.16
N LYS A 39 8.65 -1.52 7.23
CA LYS A 39 8.54 -2.96 7.51
C LYS A 39 7.17 -3.40 8.07
N GLY A 40 6.15 -2.57 7.91
CA GLY A 40 4.78 -2.87 8.32
C GLY A 40 4.68 -3.21 9.80
N LEU A 41 3.99 -4.31 10.11
CA LEU A 41 3.80 -4.82 11.47
C LEU A 41 4.75 -5.97 11.85
N ARG A 42 5.83 -6.19 11.10
CA ARG A 42 6.84 -7.21 11.47
C ARG A 42 7.43 -6.92 12.85
N GLY A 43 7.46 -7.93 13.71
CA GLY A 43 7.90 -7.79 15.10
C GLY A 43 6.88 -7.16 16.06
N TYR A 44 5.63 -6.96 15.62
CA TYR A 44 4.53 -6.43 16.44
C TYR A 44 3.41 -7.49 16.64
N PRO A 45 3.71 -8.62 17.32
CA PRO A 45 2.81 -9.77 17.39
C PRO A 45 1.47 -9.46 18.07
N GLU A 46 1.44 -8.48 18.97
CA GLU A 46 0.21 -8.11 19.67
C GLU A 46 -0.79 -7.39 18.75
N GLN A 47 -0.31 -6.51 17.86
CA GLN A 47 -1.12 -5.85 16.85
C GLN A 47 -1.63 -6.85 15.82
N LEU A 48 -0.76 -7.78 15.39
CA LEU A 48 -1.12 -8.87 14.49
C LEU A 48 -2.15 -9.82 15.13
N ARG A 49 -2.03 -10.12 16.43
CA ARG A 49 -3.01 -10.89 17.20
C ARG A 49 -4.36 -10.23 17.20
N ILE A 50 -4.43 -8.94 17.52
CA ILE A 50 -5.67 -8.18 17.51
C ILE A 50 -6.31 -8.22 16.12
N LEU A 51 -5.54 -8.02 15.05
CA LEU A 51 -6.06 -8.07 13.67
C LEU A 51 -6.60 -9.46 13.31
N SER A 52 -5.84 -10.52 13.62
CA SER A 52 -6.21 -11.91 13.35
C SER A 52 -7.49 -12.31 14.10
N GLU A 53 -7.58 -11.98 15.40
CA GLU A 53 -8.77 -12.23 16.24
C GLU A 53 -10.02 -11.48 15.78
N GLN A 54 -9.85 -10.36 15.06
CA GLN A 54 -10.96 -9.62 14.44
C GLN A 54 -11.31 -10.14 13.04
N GLY A 55 -10.68 -11.23 12.57
CA GLY A 55 -11.01 -11.88 11.32
C GLY A 55 -10.31 -11.31 10.09
N HIS A 56 -9.33 -10.42 10.26
CA HIS A 56 -8.52 -9.94 9.13
C HIS A 56 -7.60 -11.05 8.62
N ARG A 57 -7.34 -11.04 7.30
CA ARG A 57 -6.51 -12.04 6.60
C ARG A 57 -5.45 -11.44 5.70
N PHE A 58 -5.61 -10.18 5.33
CA PHE A 58 -4.55 -9.42 4.70
C PHE A 58 -4.48 -8.01 5.26
N VAL A 59 -3.28 -7.45 5.27
CA VAL A 59 -2.99 -6.13 5.80
C VAL A 59 -2.18 -5.32 4.78
N ARG A 60 -2.28 -4.00 4.86
CA ARG A 60 -1.53 -3.04 4.06
C ARG A 60 -1.00 -1.96 4.99
N THR A 61 0.12 -2.30 5.62
CA THR A 61 0.77 -1.52 6.66
C THR A 61 2.22 -1.23 6.33
N ASP A 62 2.90 -2.12 5.58
CA ASP A 62 4.23 -1.86 5.06
C ASP A 62 4.11 -0.91 3.87
N GLY A 63 4.52 0.35 4.05
CA GLY A 63 4.21 1.36 3.04
C GLY A 63 5.06 2.61 3.07
N ILE A 64 6.16 2.61 3.81
CA ILE A 64 7.15 3.68 3.76
C ILE A 64 8.55 3.06 3.73
N GLY A 65 9.53 3.83 3.24
CA GLY A 65 10.94 3.48 3.32
C GLY A 65 11.52 3.63 4.73
N PRO A 66 12.84 3.42 4.90
CA PRO A 66 13.51 3.61 6.19
C PRO A 66 13.42 5.07 6.68
N PRO A 67 13.62 5.35 7.97
CA PRO A 67 13.39 6.69 8.54
C PRO A 67 14.16 7.84 7.89
N ASP A 68 15.35 7.56 7.35
CA ASP A 68 16.19 8.51 6.61
C ASP A 68 15.67 8.78 5.18
N GLN A 69 14.94 7.82 4.61
CA GLN A 69 14.34 7.94 3.28
C GLN A 69 12.95 7.29 3.25
N PRO A 70 11.93 7.93 3.86
CA PRO A 70 10.60 7.33 4.01
C PRO A 70 9.81 7.24 2.70
N MET A 71 10.22 7.99 1.66
CA MET A 71 9.59 7.96 0.34
C MET A 71 10.63 7.92 -0.78
N PRO A 72 10.32 7.25 -1.91
CA PRO A 72 9.15 6.38 -2.13
C PRO A 72 9.17 5.12 -1.25
N ALA A 73 8.02 4.47 -1.08
CA ALA A 73 7.94 3.17 -0.41
C ALA A 73 8.71 2.11 -1.20
N LEU A 74 9.33 1.17 -0.48
CA LEU A 74 10.11 0.10 -1.08
C LEU A 74 9.22 -0.85 -1.90
N PHE A 75 9.81 -1.51 -2.90
CA PHE A 75 9.15 -2.55 -3.71
C PHE A 75 9.15 -3.92 -2.99
N THR A 76 8.88 -3.91 -1.68
CA THR A 76 8.71 -5.13 -0.89
C THR A 76 7.54 -5.93 -1.46
N GLN A 77 7.77 -7.19 -1.82
CA GLN A 77 6.73 -8.08 -2.33
C GLN A 77 5.84 -8.59 -1.20
N PRO A 78 4.59 -9.02 -1.48
CA PRO A 78 3.71 -9.59 -0.46
C PRO A 78 4.40 -10.71 0.34
N TYR A 79 4.15 -10.75 1.64
CA TYR A 79 4.78 -11.72 2.54
C TYR A 79 3.86 -12.12 3.70
N TRP A 80 4.04 -13.33 4.19
CA TRP A 80 3.28 -13.85 5.33
C TRP A 80 3.91 -13.46 6.67
N HIS A 81 3.06 -13.22 7.66
CA HIS A 81 3.47 -13.02 9.06
C HIS A 81 3.75 -14.34 9.80
N THR A 82 4.19 -15.38 9.09
CA THR A 82 4.51 -16.70 9.67
C THR A 82 5.55 -16.61 10.78
N LYS A 83 6.60 -15.79 10.59
CA LYS A 83 7.65 -15.58 11.61
C LYS A 83 7.15 -14.87 12.86
N ASP A 84 6.07 -14.11 12.74
CA ASP A 84 5.42 -13.42 13.86
C ASP A 84 4.33 -14.28 14.53
N GLY A 85 4.09 -15.52 14.04
CA GLY A 85 3.09 -16.44 14.57
C GLY A 85 1.71 -16.39 13.89
N PHE A 86 1.59 -15.69 12.76
CA PHE A 86 0.32 -15.50 12.04
C PHE A 86 0.43 -15.97 10.59
N PRO A 87 0.47 -17.30 10.33
CA PRO A 87 0.72 -17.85 9.00
C PRO A 87 -0.37 -17.51 7.98
N ASP A 88 -1.60 -17.25 8.42
CA ASP A 88 -2.72 -16.95 7.52
C ASP A 88 -2.93 -15.44 7.26
N LEU A 89 -2.00 -14.61 7.73
CA LEU A 89 -2.07 -13.15 7.62
C LEU A 89 -1.02 -12.63 6.64
N LEU A 90 -1.50 -12.18 5.47
CA LEU A 90 -0.66 -11.67 4.38
C LEU A 90 -0.45 -10.15 4.50
N GLU A 91 0.78 -9.69 4.51
CA GLU A 91 1.08 -8.28 4.22
C GLU A 91 1.08 -8.07 2.69
N ILE A 92 0.34 -7.07 2.23
CA ILE A 92 0.33 -6.57 0.85
C ILE A 92 0.86 -5.14 0.90
N PRO A 93 2.18 -4.93 0.68
CA PRO A 93 2.79 -3.62 0.85
C PRO A 93 2.26 -2.55 -0.11
N VAL A 94 2.38 -1.29 0.30
CA VAL A 94 2.35 -0.15 -0.61
C VAL A 94 3.71 -0.05 -1.30
N THR A 95 3.71 0.15 -2.61
CA THR A 95 4.96 0.34 -3.38
C THR A 95 5.01 1.72 -4.01
N GLY A 96 6.20 2.31 -4.05
CA GLY A 96 6.42 3.59 -4.70
C GLY A 96 5.85 4.78 -3.93
N TRP A 97 5.57 5.86 -4.64
CA TRP A 97 5.09 7.09 -4.06
C TRP A 97 3.65 7.00 -3.54
N HIS A 98 3.37 7.69 -2.43
CA HIS A 98 1.99 8.02 -2.07
C HIS A 98 1.54 9.24 -2.88
N CYS A 99 0.34 9.21 -3.46
CA CYS A 99 -0.13 10.28 -4.35
C CYS A 99 -0.10 11.67 -3.68
N ASN A 100 -0.43 11.75 -2.39
CA ASN A 100 -0.46 13.01 -1.65
C ASN A 100 0.92 13.60 -1.38
N LEU A 101 1.95 12.76 -1.35
CA LEU A 101 3.34 13.18 -1.18
C LEU A 101 3.95 13.56 -2.53
N LEU A 102 3.74 12.72 -3.55
CA LEU A 102 4.23 13.00 -4.91
C LEU A 102 3.64 14.30 -5.47
N PHE A 103 2.34 14.49 -5.34
CA PHE A 103 1.64 15.68 -5.85
C PHE A 103 1.59 16.82 -4.84
N ASN A 104 2.14 16.63 -3.64
CA ASN A 104 2.13 17.58 -2.52
C ASN A 104 0.75 18.22 -2.21
N THR A 105 -0.34 17.50 -2.47
CA THR A 105 -1.72 18.04 -2.41
C THR A 105 -2.23 18.40 -1.00
N GLY A 106 -1.43 18.11 0.03
CA GLY A 106 -1.70 18.49 1.41
C GLY A 106 -0.50 19.12 2.13
N GLY A 107 0.51 19.61 1.38
CA GLY A 107 1.69 20.30 1.93
C GLY A 107 2.69 19.40 2.67
N GLN A 108 2.47 18.08 2.72
CA GLN A 108 3.34 17.17 3.47
C GLN A 108 4.74 17.01 2.84
N SER A 109 4.96 17.52 1.64
CA SER A 109 6.25 17.54 0.96
C SER A 109 6.72 18.97 0.65
N ASP A 110 6.19 19.96 1.39
CA ASP A 110 6.70 21.31 1.39
C ASP A 110 8.19 21.32 1.77
N GLY A 111 8.97 22.08 1.00
CA GLY A 111 10.43 22.11 1.15
C GLY A 111 11.16 20.87 0.62
N TRP A 112 10.53 20.05 -0.23
CA TRP A 112 11.20 18.93 -0.91
C TRP A 112 12.58 19.30 -1.45
N GLN A 113 13.57 18.48 -1.11
CA GLN A 113 14.94 18.59 -1.60
C GLN A 113 15.28 17.44 -2.54
N PRO A 114 16.17 17.64 -3.52
CA PRO A 114 16.68 16.57 -4.38
C PRO A 114 17.21 15.40 -3.55
N ARG A 115 16.59 14.23 -3.70
CA ARG A 115 16.99 12.97 -3.06
C ARG A 115 16.51 11.77 -3.89
N PRO A 116 16.98 10.55 -3.61
CA PRO A 116 16.52 9.38 -4.35
C PRO A 116 15.00 9.27 -4.30
N GLY A 117 14.38 9.27 -5.47
CA GLY A 117 12.92 9.32 -5.64
C GLY A 117 12.39 8.22 -6.56
N PHE A 118 13.27 7.33 -7.01
CA PHE A 118 12.98 6.23 -7.91
C PHE A 118 13.62 4.94 -7.37
N VAL A 119 13.09 3.81 -7.83
CA VAL A 119 13.50 2.45 -7.44
C VAL A 119 14.95 2.10 -7.79
N ASP A 120 15.51 2.76 -8.80
CA ASP A 120 16.90 2.63 -9.25
C ASP A 120 17.88 3.55 -8.49
N GLY A 121 17.38 4.28 -7.48
CA GLY A 121 18.16 5.27 -6.74
C GLY A 121 18.31 6.62 -7.43
N THR A 122 17.71 6.80 -8.62
CA THR A 122 17.76 8.08 -9.34
C THR A 122 17.14 9.20 -8.49
N ILE A 123 17.76 10.38 -8.55
CA ILE A 123 17.33 11.56 -7.81
C ILE A 123 16.06 12.17 -8.43
N LEU A 124 15.03 12.38 -7.62
CA LEU A 124 13.90 13.24 -7.99
C LEU A 124 14.21 14.68 -7.57
N ALA A 125 14.68 15.48 -8.53
CA ALA A 125 15.14 16.84 -8.26
C ALA A 125 14.03 17.79 -7.79
N LYS A 126 12.80 17.62 -8.30
CA LYS A 126 11.62 18.41 -7.93
C LYS A 126 10.38 17.51 -7.96
N LEU A 127 9.38 17.84 -7.14
CA LEU A 127 8.07 17.21 -7.24
C LEU A 127 7.38 17.62 -8.55
N PRO A 128 6.57 16.73 -9.15
CA PRO A 128 5.81 17.03 -10.35
C PRO A 128 4.82 18.18 -10.13
N LYS A 129 4.73 19.06 -11.13
CA LYS A 129 3.78 20.18 -11.19
C LYS A 129 2.70 19.98 -12.25
N THR A 130 2.93 19.09 -13.21
CA THR A 130 1.96 18.75 -14.25
C THR A 130 1.60 17.28 -14.21
N LEU A 131 0.47 16.95 -14.82
CA LEU A 131 -0.07 15.60 -14.92
C LEU A 131 0.92 14.66 -15.60
N GLU A 132 1.58 15.12 -16.67
CA GLU A 132 2.60 14.40 -17.41
C GLU A 132 3.84 14.14 -16.56
N GLU A 133 4.36 15.15 -15.83
CA GLU A 133 5.49 14.97 -14.92
C GLU A 133 5.16 13.93 -13.84
N GLY A 134 3.94 13.99 -13.29
CA GLY A 134 3.43 13.03 -12.32
C GLY A 134 3.35 11.61 -12.87
N PHE A 135 2.79 11.49 -14.08
CA PHE A 135 2.70 10.20 -14.76
C PHE A 135 4.06 9.63 -15.11
N GLN A 136 5.05 10.45 -15.51
CA GLN A 136 6.40 9.93 -15.77
C GLN A 136 7.01 9.27 -14.53
N VAL A 137 6.75 9.81 -13.33
CA VAL A 137 7.21 9.17 -12.09
C VAL A 137 6.56 7.80 -11.91
N ARG A 138 5.24 7.76 -12.07
CA ARG A 138 4.43 6.54 -11.89
C ARG A 138 4.69 5.49 -12.96
N ARG A 139 4.93 5.91 -14.19
CA ARG A 139 5.34 5.08 -15.31
C ARG A 139 6.68 4.39 -15.03
N LYS A 140 7.67 5.11 -14.50
CA LYS A 140 8.96 4.50 -14.12
C LYS A 140 8.80 3.45 -13.03
N GLU A 141 8.00 3.74 -12.00
CA GLU A 141 7.68 2.77 -10.94
C GLU A 141 6.99 1.52 -11.50
N PHE A 142 5.97 1.72 -12.35
CA PHE A 142 5.20 0.61 -12.88
C PHE A 142 6.00 -0.20 -13.89
N GLN A 143 6.80 0.45 -14.74
CA GLN A 143 7.70 -0.23 -15.67
C GLN A 143 8.71 -1.11 -14.93
N TYR A 144 9.29 -0.60 -13.85
CA TYR A 144 10.17 -1.42 -13.00
C TYR A 144 9.45 -2.65 -12.43
N ALA A 145 8.19 -2.51 -12.02
CA ALA A 145 7.40 -3.66 -11.56
C ALA A 145 7.19 -4.69 -12.67
N ILE A 146 6.87 -4.23 -13.89
CA ILE A 146 6.67 -5.08 -15.07
C ILE A 146 7.96 -5.82 -15.41
N ASP A 147 9.08 -5.11 -15.53
CA ASP A 147 10.38 -5.65 -15.92
C ASP A 147 10.89 -6.71 -14.94
N ASN A 148 10.45 -6.64 -13.68
CA ASN A 148 10.89 -7.52 -12.59
C ASN A 148 9.79 -8.49 -12.13
N ASN A 149 8.64 -8.55 -12.82
CA ASN A 149 7.48 -9.38 -12.46
C ASN A 149 7.04 -9.21 -11.00
N LEU A 150 6.93 -7.96 -10.55
CA LEU A 150 6.60 -7.57 -9.18
C LEU A 150 5.14 -7.10 -9.07
N VAL A 151 4.56 -7.26 -7.88
CA VAL A 151 3.30 -6.61 -7.53
C VAL A 151 3.53 -5.10 -7.39
N TYR A 152 2.77 -4.31 -8.15
CA TYR A 152 2.71 -2.85 -8.02
C TYR A 152 1.42 -2.43 -7.31
N GLY A 153 1.55 -1.87 -6.11
CA GLY A 153 0.45 -1.45 -5.25
C GLY A 153 0.55 0.01 -4.80
N PRO A 154 0.32 1.01 -5.66
CA PRO A 154 0.45 2.42 -5.31
C PRO A 154 -0.62 2.88 -4.30
N ALA A 155 -0.26 3.80 -3.39
CA ALA A 155 -1.23 4.44 -2.50
C ALA A 155 -1.85 5.68 -3.17
N MET A 156 -3.16 5.61 -3.35
CA MET A 156 -3.96 6.56 -4.10
C MET A 156 -5.18 6.98 -3.26
N HIS A 157 -5.32 8.27 -3.02
CA HIS A 157 -6.41 8.84 -2.25
C HIS A 157 -7.30 9.68 -3.17
N PRO A 158 -8.64 9.50 -3.14
CA PRO A 158 -9.55 10.26 -3.99
C PRO A 158 -9.35 11.78 -3.87
N TRP A 159 -9.22 12.30 -2.65
CA TRP A 159 -9.05 13.74 -2.41
C TRP A 159 -7.75 14.30 -2.99
N SER A 160 -6.69 13.50 -3.04
CA SER A 160 -5.38 13.93 -3.52
C SER A 160 -5.33 13.89 -5.03
N ILE A 161 -5.76 12.76 -5.62
CA ILE A 161 -5.79 12.60 -7.07
C ILE A 161 -6.73 13.62 -7.68
N TYR A 162 -7.96 13.74 -7.17
CA TYR A 162 -8.94 14.67 -7.74
C TYR A 162 -8.49 16.14 -7.68
N ARG A 163 -7.71 16.55 -6.67
CA ARG A 163 -7.17 17.91 -6.59
C ARG A 163 -6.08 18.19 -7.63
N PHE A 164 -5.30 17.17 -7.97
CA PHE A 164 -4.20 17.29 -8.92
C PHE A 164 -4.65 17.05 -10.36
N ASP A 165 -5.56 16.10 -10.54
CA ASP A 165 -6.08 15.60 -11.81
C ASP A 165 -7.59 15.32 -11.67
N PRO A 166 -8.45 16.35 -11.87
CA PRO A 166 -9.90 16.21 -11.77
C PRO A 166 -10.51 15.30 -12.83
N GLU A 167 -9.83 15.12 -13.97
CA GLU A 167 -10.27 14.26 -15.07
C GLU A 167 -9.87 12.79 -14.86
N LEU A 168 -9.04 12.48 -13.85
CA LEU A 168 -8.53 11.16 -13.51
C LEU A 168 -7.70 10.50 -14.63
N LYS A 169 -7.15 11.29 -15.57
CA LYS A 169 -6.29 10.82 -16.68
C LYS A 169 -5.10 10.01 -16.19
N HIS A 170 -4.56 10.37 -15.03
CA HIS A 170 -3.43 9.67 -14.42
C HIS A 170 -3.78 8.22 -14.04
N ILE A 171 -5.01 7.96 -13.59
CA ILE A 171 -5.49 6.60 -13.32
C ILE A 171 -5.78 5.88 -14.64
N GLU A 172 -6.40 6.57 -15.60
CA GLU A 172 -6.66 6.04 -16.94
C GLU A 172 -5.38 5.54 -17.61
N TRP A 173 -4.31 6.34 -17.65
CA TRP A 173 -3.03 5.97 -18.24
C TRP A 173 -2.34 4.80 -17.53
N LEU A 174 -2.51 4.66 -16.19
CA LEU A 174 -2.00 3.48 -15.48
C LEU A 174 -2.79 2.22 -15.85
N ILE A 175 -4.11 2.33 -16.03
CA ILE A 175 -4.96 1.22 -16.48
C ILE A 175 -4.61 0.83 -17.92
N GLU A 176 -4.41 1.79 -18.80
CA GLU A 176 -3.99 1.56 -20.19
C GLU A 176 -2.62 0.87 -20.23
N MET A 177 -1.63 1.39 -19.49
CA MET A 177 -0.31 0.76 -19.39
C MET A 177 -0.40 -0.68 -18.87
N ALA A 178 -1.28 -0.97 -17.90
CA ALA A 178 -1.49 -2.33 -17.43
C ALA A 178 -2.05 -3.24 -18.53
N LYS A 179 -3.04 -2.76 -19.30
CA LYS A 179 -3.62 -3.50 -20.43
C LYS A 179 -2.60 -3.76 -21.53
N ASP A 180 -1.86 -2.73 -21.94
CA ASP A 180 -0.86 -2.82 -23.01
C ASP A 180 0.26 -3.82 -22.68
N ASN A 181 0.57 -3.99 -21.39
CA ASN A 181 1.57 -4.93 -20.90
C ASN A 181 0.98 -6.26 -20.39
N ASN A 182 -0.31 -6.53 -20.62
CA ASN A 182 -1.01 -7.72 -20.14
C ASN A 182 -0.91 -7.96 -18.62
N VAL A 183 -0.81 -6.90 -17.84
CA VAL A 183 -0.75 -6.95 -16.37
C VAL A 183 -2.18 -7.03 -15.80
N PRO A 184 -2.52 -8.06 -15.02
CA PRO A 184 -3.84 -8.16 -14.41
C PRO A 184 -4.04 -7.11 -13.32
N ILE A 185 -5.13 -6.35 -13.41
CA ILE A 185 -5.57 -5.43 -12.35
C ILE A 185 -6.47 -6.20 -11.40
N ILE A 186 -6.01 -6.39 -10.16
CA ILE A 186 -6.72 -7.16 -9.13
C ILE A 186 -6.80 -6.38 -7.81
N ASN A 187 -7.81 -6.68 -7.00
CA ASN A 187 -7.90 -6.15 -5.65
C ASN A 187 -7.10 -6.99 -4.64
N CYS A 188 -6.89 -6.45 -3.43
CA CYS A 188 -6.11 -7.11 -2.38
C CYS A 188 -6.66 -8.50 -2.00
N ARG A 189 -7.98 -8.70 -2.06
CA ARG A 189 -8.59 -10.00 -1.74
C ARG A 189 -8.30 -11.03 -2.83
N GLN A 190 -8.33 -10.65 -4.10
CA GLN A 190 -7.95 -11.52 -5.20
C GLN A 190 -6.47 -11.90 -5.11
N LEU A 191 -5.59 -10.95 -4.77
CA LEU A 191 -4.17 -11.22 -4.54
C LEU A 191 -3.97 -12.20 -3.37
N TYR A 192 -4.64 -11.97 -2.23
CA TYR A 192 -4.62 -12.89 -1.09
C TYR A 192 -5.03 -14.31 -1.48
N ASN A 193 -6.15 -14.46 -2.19
CA ASN A 193 -6.63 -15.77 -2.64
C ASN A 193 -5.61 -16.47 -3.56
N LYS A 194 -4.96 -15.72 -4.45
CA LYS A 194 -3.91 -16.25 -5.34
C LYS A 194 -2.73 -16.81 -4.53
N HIS A 195 -2.25 -16.06 -3.53
CA HIS A 195 -1.15 -16.50 -2.68
C HIS A 195 -1.48 -17.77 -1.88
N ILE A 196 -2.70 -17.90 -1.34
CA ILE A 196 -3.11 -19.14 -0.67
C ILE A 196 -3.06 -20.34 -1.62
N THR A 197 -3.58 -20.17 -2.84
CA THR A 197 -3.60 -21.27 -3.83
C THR A 197 -2.18 -21.66 -4.25
N ASP A 198 -1.29 -20.68 -4.43
CA ASP A 198 0.09 -20.94 -4.81
C ASP A 198 0.86 -21.64 -3.67
N ASP A 199 0.63 -21.25 -2.41
CA ASP A 199 1.24 -21.92 -1.25
C ASP A 199 0.72 -23.35 -1.06
N GLN A 200 -0.57 -23.60 -1.32
CA GLN A 200 -1.11 -24.96 -1.29
C GLN A 200 -0.45 -25.85 -2.34
N LYS A 201 -0.23 -25.34 -3.55
CA LYS A 201 0.48 -26.06 -4.63
C LYS A 201 1.96 -26.30 -4.35
N ASN A 202 2.61 -25.41 -3.62
CA ASN A 202 4.04 -25.54 -3.27
C ASN A 202 4.29 -26.51 -2.10
N ASN A 203 3.23 -26.95 -1.41
CA ASN A 203 3.29 -27.90 -0.30
C ASN A 203 2.78 -29.31 -0.70
N GLU A 204 2.46 -29.54 -1.98
CA GLU A 204 2.16 -30.85 -2.60
C GLU A 204 3.39 -31.36 -3.38
#